data_AF-A0A671TMB9-F1
#
_entry.id   AF-A0A671TMB9-F1
#
_cell.length_a   1.000
_cell.length_b   1.000
_cell.length_c   1.000
_cell.angle_alpha   90.00
_cell.angle_beta   90.00
_cell.angle_gamma   90.00
#
_symmetry.space_group_name_H-M   'P 1'
#
loop_
_entity.id
_entity.type
_entity.pdbx_description
1 polymer ?
#
loop_
_entity_poly.entity_id
_entity_poly.type
_entity_poly.pdbx_seq_one_letter_code
_entity_poly.pdbx_strand_id
1 'polypeptide(L)'
;MLKRVLSESGESSDVKEEDKQSHHSDSIMECRRTPRPHTGTPNAESSHRARSLSPSPPRARRSLQGQLEDAMSEALSVDDGRQTNLTPPGNSQREEVHHRPSHKKHSKSVQTKAYEEELKRYEDKERAELDKARLRAQEAERQYREAILGDVSQAARPSPARTKAQHRSESNRQTTPGRRSQESPRKARSMKVKENDLLPVLLEELPHLHISPHALGQMWEQQMQQVDRLHALSSSHSQRRTKLPSQVEEAQRKHDLLVEIVRKDQEHGRRLRDFKERVQQQKSTQNRLREQRQQVARAKKYHSDYHVQHRARLMRARTKEERMFRQLFEEGLELQKVRLREQKAYAREQRLEHQRRHQDQIKSMENYYKDQFSLLAEKLAQEREDIQVRKKAQEKALLKMKRELRSRMEREICELQKIIVQNDEEDYFQDLEVQRLRSRVQMASFQYNTSYLH
;
A
#
# COMPACT_ATOMS: atom_id res chain seq x y z
N MET A 1 -41.12 -64.89 -33.26
CA MET A 1 -42.50 -65.09 -32.78
C MET A 1 -42.36 -65.45 -31.30
N LEU A 2 -42.49 -64.58 -30.32
CA LEU A 2 -43.55 -63.64 -29.88
C LEU A 2 -42.83 -62.43 -29.23
N LYS A 3 -42.83 -61.21 -29.78
CA LYS A 3 -43.81 -60.11 -29.67
C LYS A 3 -44.51 -59.94 -28.30
N ARG A 4 -44.07 -58.87 -27.62
CA ARG A 4 -44.83 -57.79 -26.95
C ARG A 4 -45.71 -58.17 -25.76
N VAL A 5 -45.42 -57.59 -24.59
CA VAL A 5 -46.19 -56.50 -23.94
C VAL A 5 -45.20 -55.80 -22.97
N LEU A 6 -44.67 -54.63 -23.35
CA LEU A 6 -44.97 -53.27 -22.84
C LEU A 6 -44.54 -53.08 -21.37
N SER A 7 -43.79 -52.04 -20.97
CA SER A 7 -43.31 -50.80 -21.59
C SER A 7 -42.23 -50.23 -20.65
N GLU A 8 -41.11 -49.66 -21.14
CA GLU A 8 -40.91 -48.21 -21.46
C GLU A 8 -41.28 -47.32 -20.26
N SER A 9 -40.46 -46.39 -19.77
CA SER A 9 -39.46 -45.50 -20.39
C SER A 9 -38.25 -45.32 -19.45
N GLY A 10 -37.01 -45.24 -19.94
CA GLY A 10 -36.49 -44.07 -20.65
C GLY A 10 -36.13 -42.99 -19.63
N GLU A 11 -34.93 -42.99 -19.06
CA GLU A 11 -33.67 -42.43 -19.59
C GLU A 11 -33.32 -41.06 -18.97
N SER A 12 -32.08 -41.03 -18.50
CA SER A 12 -31.21 -39.92 -18.09
C SER A 12 -31.44 -38.55 -18.73
N SER A 13 -31.20 -37.49 -17.94
CA SER A 13 -30.16 -36.49 -18.29
C SER A 13 -29.84 -35.51 -17.16
N ASP A 14 -28.55 -35.40 -16.92
CA ASP A 14 -27.71 -34.37 -16.30
C ASP A 14 -28.18 -32.90 -16.07
N VAL A 15 -27.63 -32.35 -14.97
CA VAL A 15 -26.98 -31.02 -14.80
C VAL A 15 -27.81 -29.77 -14.43
N LYS A 16 -27.25 -29.01 -13.46
CA LYS A 16 -27.59 -27.67 -12.90
C LYS A 16 -28.81 -27.69 -11.94
N GLU A 17 -28.86 -26.94 -10.84
CA GLU A 17 -28.41 -25.58 -10.60
C GLU A 17 -28.38 -25.29 -9.08
N GLU A 18 -27.58 -24.29 -8.75
CA GLU A 18 -27.34 -23.57 -7.51
C GLU A 18 -28.53 -23.21 -6.59
N ASP A 19 -28.22 -23.19 -5.29
CA ASP A 19 -28.46 -22.07 -4.36
C ASP A 19 -29.84 -21.91 -3.68
N LYS A 20 -29.81 -21.90 -2.33
CA LYS A 20 -30.33 -20.85 -1.41
C LYS A 20 -30.75 -21.41 -0.04
N GLN A 21 -30.09 -20.86 0.99
CA GLN A 21 -30.52 -20.55 2.37
C GLN A 21 -29.32 -20.84 3.31
N SER A 22 -28.42 -19.92 3.68
CA SER A 22 -28.56 -18.58 4.30
C SER A 22 -29.74 -18.52 5.29
N HIS A 23 -29.56 -18.28 6.59
CA HIS A 23 -28.77 -17.23 7.21
C HIS A 23 -28.25 -17.65 8.60
N HIS A 24 -26.98 -17.38 8.87
CA HIS A 24 -26.43 -17.30 10.22
C HIS A 24 -26.85 -15.98 10.87
N SER A 25 -27.30 -16.05 12.12
CA SER A 25 -27.64 -14.88 12.94
C SER A 25 -26.39 -14.13 13.38
N ASP A 26 -26.30 -12.86 12.97
CA ASP A 26 -25.44 -11.85 13.57
C ASP A 26 -25.95 -11.49 14.97
N SER A 27 -25.08 -11.58 15.98
CA SER A 27 -25.31 -11.00 17.31
C SER A 27 -24.32 -9.85 17.53
N ILE A 28 -24.74 -8.67 17.08
CA ILE A 28 -24.14 -7.37 17.41
C ILE A 28 -24.69 -6.93 18.77
N MET A 29 -23.81 -6.66 19.74
CA MET A 29 -24.16 -5.89 20.94
C MET A 29 -23.36 -4.59 20.95
N GLU A 30 -23.96 -3.56 20.38
CA GLU A 30 -23.60 -2.15 20.56
C GLU A 30 -24.64 -1.53 21.51
N CYS A 31 -24.25 -1.21 22.75
CA CYS A 31 -25.05 -0.33 23.63
C CYS A 31 -24.31 0.98 23.85
N ARG A 32 -24.94 2.05 23.37
CA ARG A 32 -24.51 3.44 23.47
C ARG A 32 -24.68 4.00 24.89
N ARG A 33 -23.85 5.02 25.15
CA ARG A 33 -23.73 5.89 26.35
C ARG A 33 -24.98 6.73 26.65
N THR A 34 -25.11 7.19 27.90
CA THR A 34 -25.33 8.61 28.33
C THR A 34 -25.22 8.76 29.88
N PRO A 35 -25.05 10.00 30.45
CA PRO A 35 -24.20 10.28 31.64
C PRO A 35 -24.86 10.97 32.88
N ARG A 36 -24.03 11.22 33.93
CA ARG A 36 -24.06 12.22 35.07
C ARG A 36 -24.58 11.76 36.47
N PRO A 37 -24.33 12.51 37.59
CA PRO A 37 -23.08 13.12 38.12
C PRO A 37 -22.90 13.03 39.68
N HIS A 38 -21.70 13.44 40.21
CA HIS A 38 -21.31 13.92 41.58
C HIS A 38 -21.81 13.16 42.86
N THR A 39 -21.05 12.86 43.92
CA THR A 39 -20.26 13.73 44.84
C THR A 39 -19.71 12.84 45.99
N GLY A 40 -18.57 13.18 46.61
CA GLY A 40 -18.34 12.84 48.04
C GLY A 40 -17.11 11.99 48.37
N THR A 41 -15.99 12.65 48.70
CA THR A 41 -15.06 12.21 49.76
C THR A 41 -15.61 12.71 51.11
N PRO A 42 -15.31 12.07 52.26
CA PRO A 42 -14.03 12.32 52.98
C PRO A 42 -13.43 11.12 53.76
N ASN A 43 -12.11 11.21 54.00
CA ASN A 43 -11.30 10.93 55.22
C ASN A 43 -11.64 9.74 56.15
N ALA A 44 -10.72 9.05 56.85
CA ALA A 44 -9.32 9.33 57.23
C ALA A 44 -8.69 8.07 57.89
N GLU A 45 -7.34 8.04 57.92
CA GLU A 45 -6.45 7.54 59.01
C GLU A 45 -6.52 6.07 59.43
N SER A 46 -5.48 5.33 59.82
CA SER A 46 -4.03 5.46 60.09
C SER A 46 -3.55 3.97 60.18
N SER A 47 -2.29 3.54 60.11
CA SER A 47 -1.09 4.00 60.78
C SER A 47 0.12 3.17 60.30
N HIS A 48 1.31 3.65 60.66
CA HIS A 48 2.64 3.33 60.16
C HIS A 48 3.26 2.05 60.75
N ARG A 49 4.18 1.37 60.01
CA ARG A 49 5.57 1.14 60.49
C ARG A 49 6.59 0.62 59.45
N ALA A 50 7.56 1.50 59.22
CA ALA A 50 9.02 1.36 58.98
C ALA A 50 9.72 0.06 58.51
N ARG A 51 10.51 0.27 57.44
CA ARG A 51 11.96 0.00 57.25
C ARG A 51 12.50 -1.45 57.38
N SER A 52 12.93 -1.97 56.24
CA SER A 52 14.30 -2.49 56.08
C SER A 52 14.83 -2.17 54.68
N LEU A 53 16.09 -1.76 54.63
CA LEU A 53 16.85 -1.37 53.44
C LEU A 53 17.81 -2.49 53.07
N SER A 54 17.74 -2.95 51.82
CA SER A 54 18.90 -3.42 51.05
C SER A 54 18.54 -3.52 49.55
N PRO A 55 19.35 -2.95 48.63
CA PRO A 55 19.13 -3.10 47.19
C PRO A 55 19.95 -4.29 46.67
N SER A 56 19.27 -5.34 46.20
CA SER A 56 19.91 -6.41 45.43
C SER A 56 19.98 -6.03 43.93
N PRO A 57 21.05 -6.40 43.22
CA PRO A 57 21.33 -5.94 41.85
C PRO A 57 20.38 -6.56 40.82
N PRO A 58 20.09 -5.87 39.69
CA PRO A 58 19.23 -6.44 38.65
C PRO A 58 19.92 -7.65 38.01
N ARG A 59 19.18 -8.75 37.88
CA ARG A 59 19.61 -9.94 37.14
C ARG A 59 19.98 -9.53 35.71
N ALA A 60 21.17 -9.97 35.30
CA ALA A 60 21.70 -9.86 33.96
C ALA A 60 20.67 -10.38 32.93
N ARG A 61 20.47 -9.60 31.86
CA ARG A 61 19.76 -10.03 30.67
C ARG A 61 20.47 -11.26 30.11
N ARG A 62 19.84 -12.44 30.20
CA ARG A 62 20.21 -13.57 29.35
C ARG A 62 20.06 -13.13 27.89
N SER A 63 21.14 -13.27 27.14
CA SER A 63 21.21 -12.96 25.72
C SER A 63 20.21 -13.82 24.94
N LEU A 64 19.53 -13.18 24.00
CA LEU A 64 18.64 -13.77 22.99
C LEU A 64 19.36 -14.67 21.97
N GLN A 65 20.58 -15.11 22.28
CA GLN A 65 21.44 -15.87 21.38
C GLN A 65 21.32 -17.38 21.63
N GLY A 66 20.99 -17.80 22.86
CA GLY A 66 20.83 -19.22 23.19
C GLY A 66 19.51 -19.85 22.73
N GLN A 67 18.46 -19.06 22.47
CA GLN A 67 17.17 -19.58 21.96
C GLN A 67 17.18 -19.86 20.46
N LEU A 68 18.13 -19.28 19.72
CA LEU A 68 18.21 -19.43 18.27
C LEU A 68 19.08 -20.63 17.87
N GLU A 69 20.09 -20.97 18.67
CA GLU A 69 20.90 -22.18 18.47
C GLU A 69 20.12 -23.46 18.84
N ASP A 70 19.34 -23.44 19.92
CA ASP A 70 18.54 -24.60 20.35
C ASP A 70 17.46 -24.97 19.32
N ALA A 71 16.85 -23.95 18.68
CA ALA A 71 15.89 -24.14 17.59
C ALA A 71 16.54 -24.59 16.26
N MET A 72 17.83 -24.26 16.03
CA MET A 72 18.56 -24.73 14.86
C MET A 72 19.07 -26.17 15.04
N SER A 73 19.39 -26.58 16.27
CA SER A 73 19.73 -27.97 16.59
C SER A 73 18.52 -28.91 16.51
N GLU A 74 17.33 -28.42 16.88
CA GLU A 74 16.08 -29.20 16.81
C GLU A 74 15.55 -29.40 15.36
N ALA A 75 15.91 -28.50 14.44
CA ALA A 75 15.56 -28.60 13.02
C ALA A 75 16.47 -29.54 12.20
N LEU A 76 17.61 -29.96 12.75
CA LEU A 76 18.56 -30.87 12.11
C LEU A 76 18.49 -32.32 12.62
N SER A 77 17.65 -32.59 13.63
CA SER A 77 17.38 -33.95 14.15
C SER A 77 15.91 -34.35 13.96
N VAL A 78 15.43 -34.37 12.71
CA VAL A 78 14.21 -35.13 12.39
C VAL A 78 14.65 -36.56 12.12
N ASP A 79 14.59 -37.34 13.19
CA ASP A 79 14.74 -38.79 13.19
C ASP A 79 13.58 -39.43 12.40
N ASP A 80 13.92 -40.34 11.51
CA ASP A 80 13.08 -40.94 10.48
C ASP A 80 12.26 -42.09 11.10
N GLY A 81 11.16 -41.73 11.75
CA GLY A 81 10.22 -42.68 12.35
C GLY A 81 9.24 -43.26 11.34
N ARG A 82 9.66 -44.23 10.52
CA ARG A 82 8.73 -45.15 9.80
C ARG A 82 9.01 -46.60 10.15
N GLN A 83 8.14 -47.13 11.02
CA GLN A 83 7.92 -48.55 11.21
C GLN A 83 7.29 -49.14 9.94
N THR A 84 7.99 -50.07 9.29
CA THR A 84 7.38 -51.08 8.42
C THR A 84 8.08 -52.41 8.68
N ASN A 85 7.42 -53.30 9.41
CA ASN A 85 7.76 -54.72 9.46
C ASN A 85 7.25 -55.38 8.17
N LEU A 86 8.13 -55.92 7.33
CA LEU A 86 7.94 -57.18 6.58
C LEU A 86 9.33 -57.73 6.15
N THR A 87 9.56 -59.01 6.45
CA THR A 87 10.81 -59.80 6.34
C THR A 87 11.02 -60.37 4.90
N PRO A 88 12.24 -60.79 4.49
CA PRO A 88 12.69 -60.98 3.09
C PRO A 88 12.61 -62.46 2.61
N PRO A 89 13.03 -62.82 1.37
CA PRO A 89 14.45 -63.14 1.10
C PRO A 89 14.96 -62.93 -0.36
N GLY A 90 16.28 -63.03 -0.59
CA GLY A 90 16.85 -63.62 -1.83
C GLY A 90 17.97 -62.86 -2.56
N ASN A 91 19.21 -63.35 -2.41
CA ASN A 91 20.43 -62.94 -3.13
C ASN A 91 20.42 -63.31 -4.63
N SER A 92 21.08 -62.52 -5.50
CA SER A 92 22.33 -62.91 -6.22
C SER A 92 22.67 -62.07 -7.47
N GLN A 93 23.87 -61.46 -7.43
CA GLN A 93 24.91 -61.34 -8.48
C GLN A 93 24.81 -60.41 -9.72
N ARG A 94 25.98 -59.77 -9.95
CA ARG A 94 26.59 -59.23 -11.19
C ARG A 94 26.01 -57.92 -11.75
N GLU A 95 26.77 -56.94 -12.25
CA GLU A 95 28.19 -56.86 -12.63
C GLU A 95 28.57 -55.37 -12.76
N GLU A 96 29.87 -55.10 -12.76
CA GLU A 96 30.53 -53.79 -12.76
C GLU A 96 30.14 -52.86 -13.92
N VAL A 97 29.89 -51.59 -13.61
CA VAL A 97 30.29 -50.46 -14.49
C VAL A 97 30.93 -49.37 -13.64
N HIS A 98 32.23 -49.26 -13.80
CA HIS A 98 33.11 -48.26 -13.25
C HIS A 98 32.84 -46.83 -13.79
N HIS A 99 32.95 -45.85 -12.88
CA HIS A 99 33.29 -44.43 -13.08
C HIS A 99 32.31 -43.47 -13.82
N ARG A 100 31.36 -42.86 -13.08
CA ARG A 100 31.08 -41.39 -13.15
C ARG A 100 30.02 -40.90 -12.12
N PRO A 101 30.43 -40.51 -10.90
CA PRO A 101 29.62 -39.54 -10.13
C PRO A 101 30.38 -38.26 -9.72
N SER A 102 31.69 -38.17 -9.97
CA SER A 102 32.56 -37.12 -9.39
C SER A 102 32.44 -35.75 -10.09
N HIS A 103 32.33 -35.70 -11.42
CA HIS A 103 32.34 -34.43 -12.16
C HIS A 103 31.13 -33.52 -11.88
N LYS A 104 29.96 -34.10 -11.58
CA LYS A 104 28.73 -33.33 -11.33
C LYS A 104 28.74 -32.62 -9.98
N LYS A 105 29.47 -33.15 -9.00
CA LYS A 105 29.65 -32.54 -7.67
C LYS A 105 30.72 -31.44 -7.70
N HIS A 106 31.80 -31.65 -8.46
CA HIS A 106 32.87 -30.66 -8.62
C HIS A 106 32.39 -29.44 -9.43
N SER A 107 31.59 -29.64 -10.48
CA SER A 107 31.00 -28.52 -11.24
C SER A 107 30.05 -27.67 -10.40
N LYS A 108 29.20 -28.30 -9.57
CA LYS A 108 28.32 -27.58 -8.64
C LYS A 108 29.10 -26.85 -7.56
N SER A 109 30.16 -27.46 -7.00
CA SER A 109 30.97 -26.81 -5.95
C SER A 109 31.79 -25.63 -6.49
N VAL A 110 32.22 -25.68 -7.75
CA VAL A 110 32.88 -24.55 -8.42
C VAL A 110 31.89 -23.42 -8.69
N GLN A 111 30.65 -23.73 -9.10
CA GLN A 111 29.61 -22.72 -9.29
C GLN A 111 29.17 -22.06 -7.97
N THR A 112 29.03 -22.83 -6.89
CA THR A 112 28.72 -22.24 -5.57
C THR A 112 29.85 -21.39 -5.03
N LYS A 113 31.11 -21.78 -5.23
CA LYS A 113 32.28 -20.97 -4.84
C LYS A 113 32.35 -19.66 -5.63
N ALA A 114 32.09 -19.70 -6.94
CA ALA A 114 32.04 -18.49 -7.77
C ALA A 114 30.95 -17.52 -7.28
N TYR A 115 29.78 -18.04 -6.90
CA TYR A 115 28.69 -17.24 -6.35
C TYR A 115 29.03 -16.66 -4.97
N GLU A 116 29.67 -17.44 -4.09
CA GLU A 116 30.15 -16.96 -2.77
C GLU A 116 31.22 -15.87 -2.91
N GLU A 117 32.12 -15.99 -3.89
CA GLU A 117 33.13 -14.96 -4.18
C GLU A 117 32.50 -13.68 -4.74
N GLU A 118 31.48 -13.78 -5.60
CA GLU A 118 30.72 -12.61 -6.06
C GLU A 118 30.01 -11.93 -4.89
N LEU A 119 29.40 -12.70 -3.99
CA LEU A 119 28.73 -12.16 -2.80
C LEU A 119 29.71 -11.39 -1.91
N LYS A 120 30.91 -11.95 -1.67
CA LYS A 120 31.97 -11.24 -0.94
C LYS A 120 32.40 -9.94 -1.62
N ARG A 121 32.52 -9.93 -2.95
CA ARG A 121 32.85 -8.71 -3.70
C ARG A 121 31.76 -7.65 -3.56
N TYR A 122 30.49 -8.03 -3.47
CA TYR A 122 29.41 -7.08 -3.20
C TYR A 122 29.47 -6.55 -1.76
N GLU A 123 29.69 -7.40 -0.77
CA GLU A 123 29.85 -6.98 0.62
C GLU A 123 31.03 -6.02 0.81
N ASP A 124 32.17 -6.29 0.18
CA ASP A 124 33.36 -5.44 0.28
C ASP A 124 33.18 -4.10 -0.45
N LYS A 125 32.42 -4.09 -1.56
CA LYS A 125 32.01 -2.83 -2.23
C LYS A 125 31.10 -2.00 -1.34
N GLU A 126 30.09 -2.61 -0.73
CA GLU A 126 29.18 -1.95 0.22
C GLU A 126 29.95 -1.38 1.42
N ARG A 127 30.88 -2.16 2.01
CA ARG A 127 31.76 -1.68 3.08
C ARG A 127 32.60 -0.48 2.64
N ALA A 128 33.21 -0.54 1.45
CA ALA A 128 33.99 0.57 0.92
C ALA A 128 33.15 1.81 0.63
N GLU A 129 31.89 1.66 0.20
CA GLU A 129 30.96 2.77 0.02
C GLU A 129 30.54 3.39 1.35
N LEU A 130 30.28 2.58 2.37
CA LEU A 130 29.99 3.06 3.72
C LEU A 130 31.17 3.82 4.32
N ASP A 131 32.40 3.35 4.13
CA ASP A 131 33.60 4.06 4.60
C ASP A 131 33.81 5.38 3.84
N LYS A 132 33.58 5.41 2.52
CA LYS A 132 33.58 6.66 1.75
C LYS A 132 32.50 7.63 2.22
N ALA A 133 31.29 7.15 2.50
CA ALA A 133 30.21 7.95 3.04
C ALA A 133 30.55 8.50 4.43
N ARG A 134 31.20 7.70 5.28
CA ARG A 134 31.68 8.11 6.60
C ARG A 134 32.75 9.20 6.51
N LEU A 135 33.70 9.07 5.58
CA LEU A 135 34.71 10.10 5.32
C LEU A 135 34.06 11.41 4.85
N ARG A 136 33.13 11.33 3.89
CA ARG A 136 32.37 12.52 3.43
C ARG A 136 31.55 13.16 4.55
N ALA A 137 30.94 12.37 5.43
CA ALA A 137 30.21 12.89 6.58
C ALA A 137 31.14 13.61 7.56
N GLN A 138 32.35 13.07 7.82
CA GLN A 138 33.35 13.73 8.63
C GLN A 138 33.89 15.02 7.98
N GLU A 139 34.10 15.02 6.67
CA GLU A 139 34.49 16.22 5.92
C GLU A 139 33.42 17.31 6.00
N ALA A 140 32.14 16.94 5.83
CA ALA A 140 31.01 17.86 5.98
C ALA A 140 30.91 18.40 7.41
N GLU A 141 31.15 17.57 8.43
CA GLU A 141 31.20 18.00 9.84
C GLU A 141 32.36 18.97 10.10
N ARG A 142 33.55 18.72 9.51
CA ARG A 142 34.70 19.64 9.57
C ARG A 142 34.37 20.98 8.91
N GLN A 143 33.80 20.97 7.71
CA GLN A 143 33.37 22.17 7.01
C GLN A 143 32.32 22.96 7.81
N TYR A 144 31.37 22.26 8.46
CA TYR A 144 30.38 22.91 9.32
C TYR A 144 31.03 23.54 10.56
N ARG A 145 31.99 22.87 11.19
CA ARG A 145 32.77 23.42 12.31
C ARG A 145 33.58 24.64 11.89
N GLU A 146 34.23 24.59 10.73
CA GLU A 146 34.98 25.73 10.17
C GLU A 146 34.08 26.90 9.80
N ALA A 147 32.89 26.65 9.24
CA ALA A 147 31.90 27.70 8.93
C ALA A 147 31.40 28.41 10.20
N ILE A 148 31.13 27.65 11.27
CA ILE A 148 30.77 28.25 12.57
C ILE A 148 31.91 29.10 13.13
N LEU A 149 33.15 28.63 13.06
CA LEU A 149 34.32 29.38 13.55
C LEU A 149 34.63 30.61 12.66
N GLY A 150 34.38 30.51 11.34
CA GLY A 150 34.53 31.59 10.37
C GLY A 150 33.49 32.69 10.54
N ASP A 151 32.21 32.34 10.75
CA ASP A 151 31.13 33.31 10.98
C ASP A 151 31.29 34.04 12.32
N VAL A 152 31.82 33.37 13.35
CA VAL A 152 32.15 34.00 14.64
C VAL A 152 33.30 35.02 14.50
N SER A 153 34.21 34.81 13.53
CA SER A 153 35.34 35.72 13.28
C SER A 153 34.96 36.91 12.37
N GLN A 154 34.01 36.74 11.44
CA GLN A 154 33.51 37.85 10.61
C GLN A 154 32.52 38.77 11.34
N ALA A 155 31.87 38.29 12.42
CA ALA A 155 31.01 39.11 13.27
C ALA A 155 31.78 40.16 14.13
N ALA A 156 33.12 40.17 14.10
CA ALA A 156 33.97 41.08 14.86
C ALA A 156 34.66 42.19 14.02
N ARG A 157 34.06 42.59 12.89
CA ARG A 157 34.45 43.84 12.19
C ARG A 157 33.35 44.89 12.31
N PRO A 158 33.53 45.97 13.09
CA PRO A 158 32.67 47.14 12.97
C PRO A 158 33.15 47.96 11.77
N SER A 159 32.30 48.09 10.75
CA SER A 159 32.43 49.12 9.71
C SER A 159 31.34 50.18 9.91
N PRO A 160 31.55 51.42 9.41
CA PRO A 160 31.24 52.63 10.14
C PRO A 160 29.78 53.08 10.00
N ALA A 161 29.32 53.77 11.04
CA ALA A 161 28.00 54.35 11.16
C ALA A 161 27.69 55.35 10.02
N ARG A 162 26.59 55.09 9.32
CA ARG A 162 25.92 56.08 8.45
C ARG A 162 25.17 57.12 9.28
N THR A 163 25.52 58.37 9.01
CA THR A 163 24.67 59.57 8.89
C THR A 163 23.19 59.44 9.30
N LYS A 164 22.78 60.29 10.25
CA LYS A 164 21.36 60.64 10.46
C LYS A 164 21.14 62.13 10.19
N ALA A 165 20.15 62.36 9.33
CA ALA A 165 19.65 63.65 8.89
C ALA A 165 18.79 64.35 9.97
N GLN A 166 18.65 65.66 9.74
CA GLN A 166 17.85 66.65 10.44
C GLN A 166 16.39 66.24 10.67
N HIS A 167 15.80 66.72 11.76
CA HIS A 167 14.47 67.31 11.73
C HIS A 167 14.37 68.49 12.72
N ARG A 168 13.52 69.43 12.34
CA ARG A 168 13.34 70.82 12.74
C ARG A 168 11.96 70.98 13.39
N SER A 169 11.84 71.83 14.42
CA SER A 169 10.70 72.71 14.79
C SER A 169 10.85 73.13 16.27
N GLU A 170 11.19 74.37 16.63
CA GLU A 170 10.39 75.62 16.67
C GLU A 170 9.85 75.95 18.08
N SER A 171 10.24 77.12 18.60
CA SER A 171 9.45 78.09 19.40
C SER A 171 10.43 79.01 20.16
N ASN A 172 10.80 80.19 19.68
CA ASN A 172 10.08 81.47 19.62
C ASN A 172 10.15 82.31 20.93
N ARG A 173 10.42 83.61 20.72
CA ARG A 173 10.45 84.82 21.61
C ARG A 173 11.76 85.06 22.36
N GLN A 174 12.69 85.91 21.89
CA GLN A 174 12.69 87.38 21.64
C GLN A 174 12.48 88.29 22.87
N THR A 175 13.26 89.38 22.85
CA THR A 175 13.23 90.64 23.65
C THR A 175 13.96 90.58 24.99
N THR A 176 14.90 91.45 25.37
CA THR A 176 15.49 92.68 24.79
C THR A 176 16.76 92.99 25.59
N PRO A 177 17.84 93.51 24.98
CA PRO A 177 18.92 94.18 25.69
C PRO A 177 18.64 95.69 25.75
N GLY A 178 18.81 96.30 26.92
CA GLY A 178 18.89 97.76 26.99
C GLY A 178 18.23 98.40 28.20
N ARG A 179 19.06 98.94 29.09
CA ARG A 179 19.03 100.36 29.50
C ARG A 179 20.29 100.63 30.33
N ARG A 180 21.24 101.32 29.70
CA ARG A 180 21.52 102.75 29.90
C ARG A 180 22.35 103.00 31.15
N SER A 181 23.64 103.17 30.86
CA SER A 181 24.54 104.11 31.50
C SER A 181 23.76 105.28 32.12
N GLN A 182 23.91 105.44 33.43
CA GLN A 182 23.60 106.68 34.10
C GLN A 182 24.93 107.15 34.71
N GLU A 183 25.63 107.96 33.93
CA GLU A 183 26.74 108.78 34.37
C GLU A 183 26.29 109.61 35.57
N SER A 184 26.89 109.34 36.73
CA SER A 184 26.72 110.19 37.90
C SER A 184 27.49 111.50 37.67
N PRO A 185 26.88 112.67 37.91
CA PRO A 185 27.50 113.96 37.65
C PRO A 185 28.67 114.21 38.61
N ARG A 186 29.66 114.99 38.14
CA ARG A 186 30.79 115.51 38.92
C ARG A 186 30.28 116.12 40.23
N LYS A 187 30.48 115.41 41.35
CA LYS A 187 30.13 115.91 42.67
C LYS A 187 31.23 116.85 43.14
N ALA A 188 30.84 118.11 43.34
CA ALA A 188 31.56 119.04 44.20
C ALA A 188 31.88 118.37 45.55
N ARG A 189 32.96 118.80 46.20
CA ARG A 189 33.48 118.28 47.48
C ARG A 189 32.31 118.13 48.46
N SER A 190 31.86 116.90 48.72
CA SER A 190 30.73 116.65 49.61
C SER A 190 31.16 116.96 51.04
N MET A 191 30.73 118.09 51.57
CA MET A 191 30.95 118.41 52.98
C MET A 191 30.12 117.47 53.83
N LYS A 192 30.77 116.74 54.75
CA LYS A 192 30.09 115.87 55.70
C LYS A 192 29.63 116.71 56.88
N VAL A 193 28.46 117.33 56.76
CA VAL A 193 27.77 117.89 57.92
C VAL A 193 27.28 116.72 58.76
N LYS A 194 27.77 116.61 60.00
CA LYS A 194 27.34 115.58 60.95
C LYS A 194 25.93 115.89 61.46
N GLU A 195 25.23 114.85 61.94
CA GLU A 195 23.96 115.00 62.64
C GLU A 195 24.14 116.03 63.76
N ASN A 196 23.37 117.13 63.71
CA ASN A 196 23.40 118.28 64.63
C ASN A 196 24.43 119.39 64.35
N ASP A 197 25.29 119.28 63.33
CA ASP A 197 26.35 120.28 63.05
C ASP A 197 26.06 121.23 61.86
N LEU A 198 24.86 121.21 61.28
CA LEU A 198 24.52 122.06 60.12
C LEU A 198 24.63 123.56 60.41
N LEU A 199 24.10 124.00 61.55
CA LEU A 199 24.14 125.41 61.92
C LEU A 199 25.54 125.93 62.27
N PRO A 200 26.37 125.21 63.07
CA PRO A 200 27.77 125.58 63.27
C PRO A 200 28.57 125.69 61.97
N VAL A 201 28.40 124.74 61.04
CA VAL A 201 29.12 124.74 59.74
C VAL A 201 28.67 125.91 58.85
N LEU A 202 27.39 126.29 58.88
CA LEU A 202 26.89 127.44 58.12
C LEU A 202 27.37 128.79 58.68
N LEU A 203 27.60 128.88 59.99
CA LEU A 203 28.15 130.07 60.63
C LEU A 203 29.66 130.23 60.39
N GLU A 204 30.41 129.13 60.31
CA GLU A 204 31.86 129.14 60.03
C GLU A 204 32.17 129.55 58.58
N GLU A 205 31.31 129.18 57.63
CA GLU A 205 31.49 129.50 56.20
C GLU A 205 31.03 130.93 55.81
N LEU A 206 30.30 131.64 56.69
CA LEU A 206 29.75 132.98 56.42
C LEU A 206 30.06 133.96 57.58
N PRO A 207 31.34 134.37 57.77
CA PRO A 207 31.78 135.12 58.94
C PRO A 207 31.22 136.55 59.08
N HIS A 208 30.47 137.05 58.09
CA HIS A 208 29.88 138.41 58.11
C HIS A 208 28.36 138.40 58.32
N LEU A 209 27.73 137.23 58.46
CA LEU A 209 26.28 137.12 58.63
C LEU A 209 25.89 137.33 60.10
N HIS A 210 25.35 138.50 60.42
CA HIS A 210 24.89 138.85 61.76
C HIS A 210 23.49 138.26 61.99
N ILE A 211 23.43 137.00 62.39
CA ILE A 211 22.15 136.34 62.71
C ILE A 211 21.69 136.78 64.10
N SER A 212 20.45 137.25 64.21
CA SER A 212 19.84 137.55 65.52
C SER A 212 19.82 136.30 66.40
N PRO A 213 20.18 136.39 67.70
CA PRO A 213 20.18 135.24 68.61
C PRO A 213 18.85 134.47 68.63
N HIS A 214 17.73 135.17 68.41
CA HIS A 214 16.41 134.54 68.35
C HIS A 214 16.20 133.69 67.08
N ALA A 215 16.69 134.14 65.92
CA ALA A 215 16.60 133.40 64.67
C ALA A 215 17.48 132.14 64.68
N LEU A 216 18.63 132.20 65.35
CA LEU A 216 19.50 131.05 65.57
C LEU A 216 18.82 129.96 66.41
N GLY A 217 18.08 130.36 67.45
CA GLY A 217 17.25 129.43 68.25
C GLY A 217 16.16 128.75 67.42
N GLN A 218 15.43 129.49 66.58
CA GLN A 218 14.39 128.91 65.71
C GLN A 218 14.97 127.93 64.67
N MET A 219 16.10 128.26 64.04
CA MET A 219 16.74 127.34 63.12
C MET A 219 17.26 126.09 63.84
N TRP A 220 17.75 126.23 65.08
CA TRP A 220 18.18 125.08 65.88
C TRP A 220 17.01 124.13 66.18
N GLU A 221 15.85 124.68 66.56
CA GLU A 221 14.62 123.89 66.70
C GLU A 221 14.21 123.22 65.38
N GLN A 222 14.33 123.91 64.25
CA GLN A 222 14.05 123.32 62.94
C GLN A 222 15.01 122.17 62.60
N GLN A 223 16.30 122.32 62.93
CA GLN A 223 17.29 121.27 62.73
C GLN A 223 16.99 120.05 63.62
N MET A 224 16.60 120.26 64.89
CA MET A 224 16.17 119.17 65.78
C MET A 224 14.93 118.46 65.27
N GLN A 225 13.91 119.20 64.86
CA GLN A 225 12.69 118.61 64.28
C GLN A 225 12.98 117.82 63.00
N GLN A 226 13.93 118.26 62.17
CA GLN A 226 14.34 117.52 60.98
C GLN A 226 15.06 116.22 61.32
N VAL A 227 15.99 116.27 62.29
CA VAL A 227 16.73 115.10 62.78
C VAL A 227 15.77 114.08 63.40
N ASP A 228 14.80 114.52 64.20
CA ASP A 228 13.77 113.66 64.78
C ASP A 228 12.90 112.99 63.70
N ARG A 229 12.50 113.73 62.65
CA ARG A 229 11.75 113.17 61.52
C ARG A 229 12.57 112.12 60.74
N LEU A 230 13.87 112.35 60.56
CA LEU A 230 14.76 111.40 59.88
C LEU A 230 14.99 110.14 60.74
N HIS A 231 15.13 110.28 62.05
CA HIS A 231 15.21 109.14 62.97
C HIS A 231 13.91 108.31 62.96
N ALA A 232 12.74 108.95 62.95
CA ALA A 232 11.46 108.26 62.86
C ALA A 232 11.33 107.43 61.56
N LEU A 233 11.74 108.00 60.42
CA LEU A 233 11.74 107.29 59.13
C LEU A 233 12.80 106.17 59.10
N SER A 234 13.99 106.40 59.64
CA SER A 234 15.08 105.42 59.72
C SER A 234 14.72 104.22 60.59
N SER A 235 14.01 104.44 61.71
CA SER A 235 13.49 103.37 62.57
C SER A 235 12.50 102.45 61.84
N SER A 236 11.61 103.02 61.02
CA SER A 236 10.71 102.21 60.18
C SER A 236 11.46 101.42 59.09
N HIS A 237 12.55 101.99 58.56
CA HIS A 237 13.38 101.36 57.55
C HIS A 237 14.28 100.27 58.14
N SER A 238 14.76 100.42 59.36
CA SER A 238 15.54 99.39 60.08
C SER A 238 14.70 98.14 60.32
N GLN A 239 13.41 98.29 60.68
CA GLN A 239 12.47 97.17 60.80
C GLN A 239 12.17 96.46 59.47
N ARG A 240 12.19 97.17 58.33
CA ARG A 240 12.03 96.53 57.01
C ARG A 240 13.33 95.87 56.54
N ARG A 241 14.49 96.48 56.84
CA ARG A 241 15.81 95.92 56.54
C ARG A 241 16.12 94.64 57.30
N THR A 242 15.57 94.43 58.50
CA THR A 242 15.72 93.16 59.24
C THR A 242 14.76 92.07 58.76
N LYS A 243 13.59 92.42 58.20
CA LYS A 243 12.61 91.45 57.65
C LYS A 243 12.98 90.94 56.26
N LEU A 244 13.61 91.76 55.43
CA LEU A 244 14.09 91.36 54.09
C LEU A 244 15.05 90.16 54.11
N PRO A 245 16.14 90.11 54.91
CA PRO A 245 17.02 88.96 54.96
C PRO A 245 16.30 87.72 55.51
N SER A 246 15.43 87.88 56.51
CA SER A 246 14.59 86.78 57.01
C SER A 246 13.67 86.20 55.94
N GLN A 247 13.04 87.03 55.10
CA GLN A 247 12.22 86.56 53.99
C GLN A 247 13.04 85.89 52.88
N VAL A 248 14.25 86.38 52.60
CA VAL A 248 15.17 85.77 51.64
C VAL A 248 15.66 84.42 52.15
N GLU A 249 16.02 84.31 53.42
CA GLU A 249 16.39 83.05 54.06
C GLU A 249 15.22 82.06 54.06
N GLU A 250 14.01 82.50 54.34
CA GLU A 250 12.81 81.64 54.24
C GLU A 250 12.54 81.19 52.81
N ALA A 251 12.72 82.07 51.81
CA ALA A 251 12.61 81.71 50.41
C ALA A 251 13.68 80.70 49.99
N GLN A 252 14.90 80.84 50.50
CA GLN A 252 15.98 79.89 50.27
C GLN A 252 15.68 78.53 50.91
N ARG A 253 15.22 78.49 52.17
CA ARG A 253 14.79 77.24 52.82
C ARG A 253 13.66 76.54 52.05
N LYS A 254 12.70 77.31 51.52
CA LYS A 254 11.63 76.78 50.66
C LYS A 254 12.18 76.24 49.34
N HIS A 255 13.14 76.92 48.72
CA HIS A 255 13.79 76.45 47.51
C HIS A 255 14.58 75.16 47.75
N ASP A 256 15.40 75.11 48.81
CA ASP A 256 16.17 73.93 49.18
C ASP A 256 15.25 72.73 49.47
N LEU A 257 14.14 72.96 50.17
CA LEU A 257 13.12 71.93 50.39
C LEU A 257 12.50 71.42 49.07
N LEU A 258 12.17 72.31 48.13
CA LEU A 258 11.65 71.91 46.82
C LEU A 258 12.68 71.11 46.03
N VAL A 259 13.95 71.49 46.07
CA VAL A 259 15.04 70.74 45.43
C VAL A 259 15.17 69.35 46.05
N GLU A 260 15.08 69.23 47.37
CA GLU A 260 15.07 67.92 48.04
C GLU A 260 13.88 67.05 47.64
N ILE A 261 12.68 67.62 47.54
CA ILE A 261 11.47 66.91 47.09
C ILE A 261 11.67 66.39 45.67
N VAL A 262 12.11 67.26 44.75
CA VAL A 262 12.39 66.88 43.35
C VAL A 262 13.47 65.79 43.28
N ARG A 263 14.52 65.88 44.11
CA ARG A 263 15.56 64.86 44.19
C ARG A 263 14.99 63.51 44.64
N LYS A 264 14.16 63.50 45.69
CA LYS A 264 13.48 62.30 46.21
C LYS A 264 12.53 61.70 45.16
N ASP A 265 11.79 62.53 44.43
CA ASP A 265 10.90 62.09 43.36
C ASP A 265 11.67 61.47 42.18
N GLN A 266 12.79 62.07 41.79
CA GLN A 266 13.68 61.50 40.77
C GLN A 266 14.26 60.15 41.20
N GLU A 267 14.69 60.02 42.45
CA GLU A 267 15.16 58.76 43.01
C GLU A 267 14.03 57.71 43.06
N HIS A 268 12.83 58.10 43.49
CA HIS A 268 11.67 57.22 43.48
C HIS A 268 11.34 56.76 42.05
N GLY A 269 11.38 57.67 41.08
CA GLY A 269 11.22 57.36 39.67
C GLY A 269 12.28 56.40 39.13
N ARG A 270 13.55 56.54 39.55
CA ARG A 270 14.62 55.57 39.23
C ARG A 270 14.31 54.20 39.82
N ARG A 271 14.01 54.12 41.12
CA ARG A 271 13.68 52.86 41.81
C ARG A 271 12.47 52.15 41.18
N LEU A 272 11.45 52.90 40.75
CA LEU A 272 10.28 52.32 40.09
C LEU A 272 10.61 51.78 38.70
N ARG A 273 11.47 52.47 37.93
CA ARG A 273 11.97 51.94 36.65
C ARG A 273 12.75 50.66 36.85
N ASP A 274 13.69 50.63 37.80
CA ASP A 274 14.48 49.43 38.08
C ASP A 274 13.60 48.27 38.56
N PHE A 275 12.56 48.55 39.36
CA PHE A 275 11.60 47.54 39.79
C PHE A 275 10.79 46.98 38.60
N LYS A 276 10.27 47.85 37.72
CA LYS A 276 9.57 47.43 36.50
C LYS A 276 10.49 46.62 35.58
N GLU A 277 11.75 47.03 35.45
CA GLU A 277 12.75 46.33 34.66
C GLU A 277 13.02 44.93 35.23
N ARG A 278 13.26 44.80 36.55
CA ARG A 278 13.45 43.48 37.19
C ARG A 278 12.26 42.56 36.97
N VAL A 279 11.04 43.07 37.11
CA VAL A 279 9.82 42.29 36.86
C VAL A 279 9.73 41.88 35.39
N GLN A 280 10.06 42.78 34.46
CA GLN A 280 10.06 42.49 33.03
C GLN A 280 11.12 41.45 32.66
N GLN A 281 12.33 41.59 33.20
CA GLN A 281 13.42 40.63 33.02
C GLN A 281 13.01 39.26 33.55
N GLN A 282 12.46 39.18 34.77
CA GLN A 282 11.96 37.94 35.38
C GLN A 282 10.85 37.28 34.54
N LYS A 283 9.89 38.06 34.02
CA LYS A 283 8.85 37.54 33.13
C LYS A 283 9.43 37.04 31.81
N SER A 284 10.39 37.77 31.23
CA SER A 284 11.02 37.36 29.97
C SER A 284 11.82 36.07 30.12
N THR A 285 12.54 35.88 31.24
CA THR A 285 13.31 34.66 31.51
C THR A 285 12.37 33.48 31.79
N GLN A 286 11.29 33.70 32.55
CA GLN A 286 10.26 32.70 32.78
C GLN A 286 9.56 32.27 31.48
N ASN A 287 9.22 33.22 30.61
CA ASN A 287 8.61 32.94 29.32
C ASN A 287 9.56 32.16 28.41
N ARG A 288 10.84 32.54 28.34
CA ARG A 288 11.87 31.80 27.60
C ARG A 288 11.98 30.36 28.09
N LEU A 289 12.00 30.13 29.40
CA LEU A 289 12.04 28.76 29.96
C LEU A 289 10.78 27.95 29.62
N ARG A 290 9.59 28.57 29.65
CA ARG A 290 8.34 27.91 29.24
C ARG A 290 8.36 27.56 27.76
N GLU A 291 8.83 28.46 26.92
CA GLU A 291 8.95 28.24 25.48
C GLU A 291 9.95 27.12 25.17
N GLN A 292 11.12 27.12 25.80
CA GLN A 292 12.10 26.03 25.68
C GLN A 292 11.49 24.68 26.08
N ARG A 293 10.75 24.62 27.19
CA ARG A 293 10.05 23.40 27.60
C ARG A 293 9.03 22.94 26.55
N GLN A 294 8.29 23.88 25.96
CA GLN A 294 7.34 23.56 24.89
C GLN A 294 8.05 23.07 23.63
N GLN A 295 9.16 23.71 23.22
CA GLN A 295 9.95 23.28 22.07
C GLN A 295 10.53 21.88 22.29
N VAL A 296 11.09 21.60 23.47
CA VAL A 296 11.59 20.26 23.83
C VAL A 296 10.45 19.25 23.85
N ALA A 297 9.28 19.59 24.41
CA ALA A 297 8.12 18.71 24.40
C ALA A 297 7.64 18.40 22.98
N ARG A 298 7.59 19.42 22.10
CA ARG A 298 7.24 19.26 20.67
C ARG A 298 8.27 18.37 19.96
N ALA A 299 9.56 18.62 20.15
CA ALA A 299 10.63 17.81 19.55
C ALA A 299 10.57 16.35 20.02
N LYS A 300 10.36 16.12 21.33
CA LYS A 300 10.18 14.77 21.89
C LYS A 300 8.95 14.07 21.30
N LYS A 301 7.83 14.79 21.17
CA LYS A 301 6.61 14.27 20.54
C LYS A 301 6.87 13.88 19.08
N TYR A 302 7.51 14.73 18.29
CA TYR A 302 7.81 14.39 16.89
C TYR A 302 8.73 13.18 16.78
N HIS A 303 9.74 13.08 17.65
CA HIS A 303 10.61 11.93 17.71
C HIS A 303 9.85 10.65 18.06
N SER A 304 9.01 10.67 19.11
CA SER A 304 8.19 9.51 19.48
C SER A 304 7.21 9.12 18.39
N ASP A 305 6.50 10.10 17.80
CA ASP A 305 5.52 9.88 16.74
C ASP A 305 6.19 9.31 15.49
N TYR A 306 7.37 9.81 15.11
CA TYR A 306 8.16 9.27 14.01
C TYR A 306 8.53 7.80 14.24
N HIS A 307 9.02 7.44 15.42
CA HIS A 307 9.38 6.05 15.73
C HIS A 307 8.17 5.12 15.72
N VAL A 308 7.03 5.56 16.26
CA VAL A 308 5.78 4.78 16.23
C VAL A 308 5.30 4.59 14.78
N GLN A 309 5.29 5.65 13.98
CA GLN A 309 4.89 5.57 12.57
C GLN A 309 5.86 4.73 11.74
N HIS A 310 7.17 4.85 11.96
CA HIS A 310 8.18 4.05 11.28
C HIS A 310 8.03 2.57 11.65
N ARG A 311 7.88 2.24 12.93
CA ARG A 311 7.60 0.88 13.39
C ARG A 311 6.31 0.33 12.78
N ALA A 312 5.23 1.13 12.76
CA ALA A 312 3.98 0.72 12.13
C ALA A 312 4.14 0.47 10.62
N ARG A 313 4.93 1.29 9.91
CA ARG A 313 5.26 1.07 8.49
C ARG A 313 6.02 -0.25 8.28
N LEU A 314 7.04 -0.53 9.09
CA LEU A 314 7.79 -1.79 9.03
C LEU A 314 6.90 -3.00 9.33
N MET A 315 6.02 -2.94 10.33
CA MET A 315 5.08 -4.02 10.62
C MET A 315 4.07 -4.23 9.48
N ARG A 316 3.63 -3.15 8.81
CA ARG A 316 2.79 -3.24 7.60
C ARG A 316 3.53 -3.84 6.41
N ALA A 317 4.81 -3.52 6.23
CA ALA A 317 5.65 -4.12 5.20
C ALA A 317 5.80 -5.64 5.45
N ARG A 318 6.17 -6.02 6.68
CA ARG A 318 6.27 -7.43 7.09
C ARG A 318 4.97 -8.20 6.90
N THR A 319 3.83 -7.65 7.30
CA THR A 319 2.52 -8.32 7.10
C THR A 319 2.11 -8.42 5.63
N LYS A 320 2.53 -7.46 4.77
CA LYS A 320 2.37 -7.57 3.32
C LYS A 320 3.25 -8.67 2.75
N GLU A 321 4.52 -8.71 3.13
CA GLU A 321 5.46 -9.77 2.72
C GLU A 321 4.98 -11.16 3.15
N GLU A 322 4.52 -11.32 4.40
CA GLU A 322 3.93 -12.57 4.89
C GLU A 322 2.68 -12.95 4.09
N ARG A 323 1.84 -11.98 3.69
CA ARG A 323 0.68 -12.25 2.81
C ARG A 323 1.12 -12.72 1.43
N MET A 324 2.09 -12.03 0.81
CA MET A 324 2.61 -12.41 -0.50
C MET A 324 3.24 -13.81 -0.45
N PHE A 325 3.99 -14.13 0.62
CA PHE A 325 4.56 -15.45 0.81
C PHE A 325 3.50 -16.54 0.93
N ARG A 326 2.43 -16.30 1.70
CA ARG A 326 1.30 -17.25 1.80
C ARG A 326 0.63 -17.47 0.44
N GLN A 327 0.39 -16.40 -0.32
CA GLN A 327 -0.16 -16.49 -1.68
C GLN A 327 0.74 -17.32 -2.60
N LEU A 328 2.04 -17.03 -2.64
CA LEU A 328 3.00 -17.79 -3.44
C LEU A 328 3.09 -19.26 -3.02
N PHE A 329 2.95 -19.55 -1.73
CA PHE A 329 2.93 -20.92 -1.22
C PHE A 329 1.65 -21.66 -1.65
N GLU A 330 0.49 -21.01 -1.56
CA GLU A 330 -0.79 -21.53 -2.04
C GLU A 330 -0.74 -21.80 -3.56
N GLU A 331 -0.27 -20.84 -4.35
CA GLU A 331 -0.03 -20.98 -5.79
C GLU A 331 0.93 -22.14 -6.10
N GLY A 332 2.02 -22.26 -5.33
CA GLY A 332 2.97 -23.37 -5.45
C GLY A 332 2.33 -24.73 -5.20
N LEU A 333 1.44 -24.84 -4.21
CA LEU A 333 0.67 -26.06 -3.94
C LEU A 333 -0.35 -26.35 -5.04
N GLU A 334 -1.03 -25.33 -5.56
CA GLU A 334 -1.95 -25.48 -6.68
C GLU A 334 -1.25 -25.99 -7.94
N LEU A 335 -0.07 -25.44 -8.25
CA LEU A 335 0.73 -25.90 -9.37
C LEU A 335 1.13 -27.37 -9.23
N GLN A 336 1.51 -27.80 -8.02
CA GLN A 336 1.78 -29.22 -7.74
C GLN A 336 0.53 -30.09 -7.93
N LYS A 337 -0.64 -29.64 -7.44
CA LYS A 337 -1.91 -30.35 -7.65
C LYS A 337 -2.25 -30.47 -9.13
N VAL A 338 -2.07 -29.41 -9.92
CA VAL A 338 -2.29 -29.42 -11.36
C VAL A 338 -1.36 -30.40 -12.05
N ARG A 339 -0.05 -30.36 -11.77
CA ARG A 339 0.92 -31.33 -12.31
C ARG A 339 0.54 -32.78 -11.99
N LEU A 340 0.08 -33.05 -10.77
CA LEU A 340 -0.40 -34.39 -10.38
C LEU A 340 -1.68 -34.79 -11.14
N ARG A 341 -2.60 -33.85 -11.37
CA ARG A 341 -3.80 -34.09 -12.19
C ARG A 341 -3.43 -34.39 -13.64
N GLU A 342 -2.50 -33.64 -14.23
CA GLU A 342 -1.98 -33.87 -15.58
C GLU A 342 -1.31 -35.24 -15.70
N GLN A 343 -0.46 -35.62 -14.74
CA GLN A 343 0.15 -36.96 -14.73
C GLN A 343 -0.89 -38.08 -14.66
N LYS A 344 -1.92 -37.91 -13.82
CA LYS A 344 -3.04 -38.87 -13.75
C LYS A 344 -3.84 -38.90 -15.05
N ALA A 345 -4.07 -37.75 -15.69
CA ALA A 345 -4.76 -37.65 -16.97
C ALA A 345 -3.95 -38.35 -18.08
N TYR A 346 -2.64 -38.08 -18.16
CA TYR A 346 -1.74 -38.74 -19.09
C TYR A 346 -1.73 -40.27 -18.91
N ALA A 347 -1.65 -40.75 -17.67
CA ALA A 347 -1.72 -42.19 -17.40
C ALA A 347 -3.07 -42.81 -17.81
N ARG A 348 -4.18 -42.07 -17.66
CA ARG A 348 -5.51 -42.50 -18.13
C ARG A 348 -5.57 -42.52 -19.66
N GLU A 349 -5.07 -41.48 -20.31
CA GLU A 349 -5.02 -41.36 -21.76
C GLU A 349 -4.22 -42.50 -22.39
N GLN A 350 -3.03 -42.80 -21.84
CA GLN A 350 -2.22 -43.94 -22.29
C GLN A 350 -2.98 -45.28 -22.20
N ARG A 351 -3.69 -45.53 -21.09
CA ARG A 351 -4.52 -46.75 -20.96
C ARG A 351 -5.63 -46.80 -21.99
N LEU A 352 -6.32 -45.68 -22.21
CA LEU A 352 -7.39 -45.58 -23.20
C LEU A 352 -6.85 -45.74 -24.62
N GLU A 353 -5.68 -45.18 -24.91
CA GLU A 353 -5.04 -45.30 -26.23
C GLU A 353 -4.63 -46.75 -26.52
N HIS A 354 -4.05 -47.45 -25.53
CA HIS A 354 -3.79 -48.88 -25.65
C HIS A 354 -5.08 -49.69 -25.88
N GLN A 355 -6.15 -49.38 -25.14
CA GLN A 355 -7.44 -50.03 -25.32
C GLN A 355 -8.03 -49.75 -26.71
N ARG A 356 -7.95 -48.50 -27.20
CA ARG A 356 -8.39 -48.12 -28.55
C ARG A 356 -7.61 -48.88 -29.62
N ARG A 357 -6.27 -48.89 -29.54
CA ARG A 357 -5.43 -49.66 -30.48
C ARG A 357 -5.80 -51.14 -30.49
N HIS A 358 -6.04 -51.75 -29.33
CA HIS A 358 -6.48 -53.14 -29.26
C HIS A 358 -7.86 -53.36 -29.87
N GLN A 359 -8.83 -52.47 -29.59
CA GLN A 359 -10.15 -52.51 -30.22
C GLN A 359 -10.07 -52.35 -31.73
N ASP A 360 -9.21 -51.47 -32.23
CA ASP A 360 -9.05 -51.23 -33.66
C ASP A 360 -8.41 -52.44 -34.36
N GLN A 361 -7.49 -53.14 -33.69
CA GLN A 361 -6.98 -54.43 -34.17
C GLN A 361 -8.06 -55.51 -34.22
N ILE A 362 -8.90 -55.61 -33.19
CA ILE A 362 -10.03 -56.55 -33.21
C ILE A 362 -10.98 -56.21 -34.36
N LYS A 363 -11.35 -54.93 -34.52
CA LYS A 363 -12.23 -54.48 -35.59
C LYS A 363 -11.64 -54.74 -36.98
N SER A 364 -10.34 -54.51 -37.18
CA SER A 364 -9.69 -54.79 -38.47
C SER A 364 -9.71 -56.29 -38.79
N MET A 365 -9.46 -57.15 -37.80
CA MET A 365 -9.59 -58.60 -37.93
C MET A 365 -11.03 -59.04 -38.19
N GLU A 366 -12.01 -58.46 -37.48
CA GLU A 366 -13.43 -58.72 -37.71
C GLU A 366 -13.83 -58.35 -39.14
N ASN A 367 -13.38 -57.20 -39.64
CA ASN A 367 -13.66 -56.78 -41.01
C ASN A 367 -13.02 -57.73 -42.03
N TYR A 368 -11.77 -58.15 -41.82
CA TYR A 368 -11.13 -59.17 -42.66
C TYR A 368 -11.97 -60.45 -42.74
N TYR A 369 -12.42 -60.98 -41.60
CA TYR A 369 -13.24 -62.19 -41.60
C TYR A 369 -14.64 -61.95 -42.20
N LYS A 370 -15.26 -60.79 -41.94
CA LYS A 370 -16.53 -60.42 -42.59
C LYS A 370 -16.39 -60.40 -44.11
N ASP A 371 -15.30 -59.88 -44.65
CA ASP A 371 -15.04 -59.87 -46.09
C ASP A 371 -14.83 -61.29 -46.64
N GLN A 372 -14.07 -62.15 -45.93
CA GLN A 372 -13.91 -63.57 -46.31
C GLN A 372 -15.25 -64.32 -46.33
N PHE A 373 -16.08 -64.12 -45.31
CA PHE A 373 -17.41 -64.71 -45.26
C PHE A 373 -18.34 -64.15 -46.34
N SER A 374 -18.23 -62.86 -46.65
CA SER A 374 -19.01 -62.22 -47.72
C SER A 374 -18.64 -62.80 -49.09
N LEU A 375 -17.34 -62.98 -49.37
CA LEU A 375 -16.88 -63.61 -50.60
C LEU A 375 -17.34 -65.08 -50.71
N LEU A 376 -17.30 -65.83 -49.61
CA LEU A 376 -17.81 -67.20 -49.59
C LEU A 376 -19.33 -67.24 -49.80
N ALA A 377 -20.07 -66.34 -49.15
CA ALA A 377 -21.51 -66.21 -49.32
C ALA A 377 -21.88 -65.85 -50.77
N GLU A 378 -21.12 -64.96 -51.40
CA GLU A 378 -21.28 -64.60 -52.82
C GLU A 378 -21.01 -65.80 -53.73
N LYS A 379 -19.91 -66.54 -53.54
CA LYS A 379 -19.62 -67.76 -54.29
C LYS A 379 -20.71 -68.82 -54.13
N LEU A 380 -21.19 -69.05 -52.90
CA LEU A 380 -22.30 -69.97 -52.65
C LEU A 380 -23.61 -69.50 -53.29
N ALA A 381 -23.85 -68.18 -53.35
CA ALA A 381 -25.00 -67.63 -54.04
C ALA A 381 -24.90 -67.86 -55.56
N GLN A 382 -23.73 -67.60 -56.16
CA GLN A 382 -23.45 -67.88 -57.57
C GLN A 382 -23.63 -69.38 -57.89
N GLU A 383 -23.10 -70.28 -57.06
CA GLU A 383 -23.30 -71.73 -57.24
C GLU A 383 -24.79 -72.13 -57.19
N ARG A 384 -25.57 -71.53 -56.28
CA ARG A 384 -27.01 -71.77 -56.20
C ARG A 384 -27.74 -71.27 -57.46
N GLU A 385 -27.36 -70.10 -57.97
CA GLU A 385 -27.91 -69.56 -59.21
C GLU A 385 -27.55 -70.46 -60.41
N ASP A 386 -26.30 -70.91 -60.51
CA ASP A 386 -25.84 -71.86 -61.53
C ASP A 386 -26.60 -73.18 -61.48
N ILE A 387 -26.79 -73.75 -60.29
CA ILE A 387 -27.58 -74.98 -60.09
C ILE A 387 -29.01 -74.74 -60.56
N GLN A 388 -29.61 -73.58 -60.24
CA GLN A 388 -30.95 -73.23 -60.72
C GLN A 388 -30.99 -73.12 -62.24
N VAL A 389 -30.00 -72.49 -62.88
CA VAL A 389 -29.91 -72.38 -64.35
C VAL A 389 -29.76 -73.76 -64.99
N ARG A 390 -28.88 -74.63 -64.46
CA ARG A 390 -28.71 -76.01 -64.92
C ARG A 390 -30.01 -76.81 -64.78
N LYS A 391 -30.70 -76.70 -63.64
CA LYS A 391 -31.99 -77.35 -63.41
C LYS A 391 -33.04 -76.88 -64.42
N LYS A 392 -33.15 -75.57 -64.65
CA LYS A 392 -34.05 -75.00 -65.68
C LYS A 392 -33.68 -75.47 -67.09
N ALA A 393 -32.40 -75.59 -67.41
CA ALA A 393 -31.94 -76.09 -68.70
C ALA A 393 -32.25 -77.59 -68.89
N GLN A 394 -32.02 -78.42 -67.88
CA GLN A 394 -32.40 -79.84 -67.88
C GLN A 394 -33.91 -80.00 -68.03
N GLU A 395 -34.72 -79.22 -67.31
CA GLU A 395 -36.16 -79.23 -67.44
C GLU A 395 -36.62 -78.85 -68.86
N LYS A 396 -36.01 -77.82 -69.46
CA LYS A 396 -36.26 -77.46 -70.87
C LYS A 396 -35.87 -78.58 -71.85
N ALA A 397 -34.73 -79.24 -71.64
CA ALA A 397 -34.28 -80.37 -72.47
C ALA A 397 -35.24 -81.56 -72.36
N LEU A 398 -35.68 -81.90 -71.14
CA LEU A 398 -36.69 -82.94 -70.91
C LEU A 398 -38.01 -82.60 -71.60
N LEU A 399 -38.47 -81.36 -71.53
CA LEU A 399 -39.66 -80.92 -72.24
C LEU A 399 -39.50 -81.03 -73.77
N LYS A 400 -38.32 -80.70 -74.31
CA LYS A 400 -38.01 -80.87 -75.75
C LYS A 400 -38.05 -82.35 -76.16
N MET A 401 -37.40 -83.24 -75.40
CA MET A 401 -37.45 -84.69 -75.67
C MET A 401 -38.88 -85.23 -75.58
N LYS A 402 -39.68 -84.79 -74.59
CA LYS A 402 -41.10 -85.17 -74.49
C LYS A 402 -41.93 -84.70 -75.69
N ARG A 403 -41.58 -83.57 -76.31
CA ARG A 403 -42.24 -83.09 -77.54
C ARG A 403 -41.78 -83.90 -78.75
N GLU A 404 -40.47 -84.14 -78.89
CA GLU A 404 -39.92 -84.95 -79.97
C GLU A 404 -40.44 -86.38 -79.96
N LEU A 405 -40.56 -87.01 -78.78
CA LEU A 405 -41.17 -88.34 -78.62
C LEU A 405 -42.63 -88.32 -79.07
N ARG A 406 -43.42 -87.31 -78.65
CA ARG A 406 -44.79 -87.12 -79.12
C ARG A 406 -44.85 -86.97 -80.64
N SER A 407 -44.02 -86.12 -81.23
CA SER A 407 -43.97 -85.94 -82.69
C SER A 407 -43.42 -87.15 -83.46
N ARG A 408 -42.64 -88.04 -82.84
CA ARG A 408 -42.27 -89.34 -83.43
C ARG A 408 -43.45 -90.30 -83.42
N MET A 409 -44.12 -90.44 -82.27
CA MET A 409 -45.32 -91.26 -82.15
C MET A 409 -46.43 -90.78 -83.09
N GLU A 410 -46.65 -89.47 -83.22
CA GLU A 410 -47.60 -88.89 -84.17
C GLU A 410 -47.26 -89.26 -85.61
N ARG A 411 -45.97 -89.24 -85.99
CA ARG A 411 -45.53 -89.66 -87.33
C ARG A 411 -45.70 -91.16 -87.55
N GLU A 412 -45.30 -92.00 -86.60
CA GLU A 412 -45.48 -93.46 -86.67
C GLU A 412 -46.97 -93.82 -86.77
N ILE A 413 -47.84 -93.16 -85.99
CA ILE A 413 -49.29 -93.32 -86.10
C ILE A 413 -49.78 -92.90 -87.49
N CYS A 414 -49.33 -91.77 -88.03
CA CYS A 414 -49.69 -91.34 -89.39
C CYS A 414 -49.18 -92.32 -90.47
N GLU A 415 -47.98 -92.88 -90.32
CA GLU A 415 -47.43 -93.88 -91.24
C GLU A 415 -48.23 -95.18 -91.18
N LEU A 416 -48.53 -95.68 -89.97
CA LEU A 416 -49.40 -96.85 -89.78
C LEU A 416 -50.79 -96.62 -90.37
N GLN A 417 -51.38 -95.44 -90.16
CA GLN A 417 -52.65 -95.07 -90.78
C GLN A 417 -52.57 -95.06 -92.32
N LYS A 418 -51.48 -94.55 -92.91
CA LYS A 418 -51.28 -94.61 -94.37
C LYS A 418 -51.19 -96.05 -94.88
N ILE A 419 -50.47 -96.93 -94.18
CA ILE A 419 -50.35 -98.34 -94.55
C ILE A 419 -51.72 -99.03 -94.45
N ILE A 420 -52.50 -98.76 -93.40
CA ILE A 420 -53.86 -99.29 -93.26
C ILE A 420 -54.72 -98.86 -94.44
N VAL A 421 -54.72 -97.57 -94.80
CA VAL A 421 -55.48 -97.07 -95.96
C VAL A 421 -55.01 -97.71 -97.27
N GLN A 422 -53.70 -97.89 -97.47
CA GLN A 422 -53.17 -98.57 -98.66
C GLN A 422 -53.57 -100.05 -98.72
N ASN A 423 -53.51 -100.77 -97.59
CA ASN A 423 -53.94 -102.15 -97.52
C ASN A 423 -55.46 -102.27 -97.72
N ASP A 424 -56.27 -101.35 -97.18
CA ASP A 424 -57.71 -101.31 -97.41
C ASP A 424 -58.03 -101.07 -98.90
N GLU A 425 -57.24 -100.23 -99.59
CA GLU A 425 -57.32 -100.05 -101.05
C GLU A 425 -56.93 -101.34 -101.78
N GLU A 426 -55.83 -102.01 -101.40
CA GLU A 426 -55.40 -103.30 -101.96
C GLU A 426 -56.44 -104.40 -101.74
N ASP A 427 -57.02 -104.49 -100.55
CA ASP A 427 -58.11 -105.41 -100.20
C ASP A 427 -59.36 -105.10 -101.01
N TYR A 428 -59.70 -103.83 -101.23
CA TYR A 428 -60.80 -103.45 -102.13
C TYR A 428 -60.56 -103.92 -103.58
N PHE A 429 -59.33 -103.80 -104.09
CA PHE A 429 -58.98 -104.32 -105.42
C PHE A 429 -59.05 -105.85 -105.46
N GLN A 430 -58.54 -106.54 -104.44
CA GLN A 430 -58.62 -108.01 -104.32
C GLN A 430 -60.06 -108.49 -104.23
N ASP A 431 -60.91 -107.84 -103.43
CA ASP A 431 -62.33 -108.17 -103.32
C ASP A 431 -63.06 -108.01 -104.65
N LEU A 432 -62.73 -106.97 -105.43
CA LEU A 432 -63.27 -106.79 -106.79
C LEU A 432 -62.84 -107.93 -107.72
N GLU A 433 -61.59 -108.39 -107.63
CA GLU A 433 -61.10 -109.55 -108.38
C GLU A 433 -61.73 -110.86 -107.94
N VAL A 434 -61.93 -111.08 -106.63
CA VAL A 434 -62.64 -112.25 -106.10
C VAL A 434 -64.08 -112.25 -106.58
N GLN A 435 -64.78 -111.11 -106.58
CA GLN A 435 -66.13 -111.01 -107.15
C GLN A 435 -66.15 -111.34 -108.65
N ARG A 436 -65.14 -110.89 -109.41
CA ARG A 436 -64.96 -111.26 -110.83
C ARG A 436 -64.76 -112.77 -110.99
N LEU A 437 -63.95 -113.38 -110.14
CA LEU A 437 -63.67 -114.82 -110.16
C LEU A 437 -64.90 -115.64 -109.74
N ARG A 438 -65.64 -115.20 -108.72
CA ARG A 438 -66.91 -115.82 -108.29
C ARG A 438 -67.95 -115.81 -109.41
N SER A 439 -68.09 -114.69 -110.11
CA SER A 439 -68.98 -114.59 -111.26
C SER A 439 -68.60 -115.60 -112.35
N ARG A 440 -67.29 -115.81 -112.57
CA ARG A 440 -66.76 -116.79 -113.53
C ARG A 440 -66.95 -118.24 -113.07
N VAL A 441 -66.84 -118.53 -111.78
CA VAL A 441 -67.10 -119.87 -111.20
C VAL A 441 -68.59 -120.20 -111.19
N GLN A 442 -69.47 -119.24 -110.87
CA GLN A 442 -70.93 -119.43 -110.98
C GLN A 442 -71.38 -119.72 -112.41
N MET A 443 -70.62 -119.25 -113.41
CA MET A 443 -70.85 -119.53 -114.83
C MET A 443 -70.24 -120.87 -115.29
N ALA A 444 -69.45 -121.55 -114.45
CA ALA A 444 -68.81 -122.82 -114.79
C ALA A 444 -69.71 -124.00 -114.39
N SER A 445 -70.31 -124.67 -115.39
CA SER A 445 -71.03 -125.93 -115.23
C SER A 445 -70.04 -127.10 -115.06
N PHE A 446 -70.07 -127.77 -113.90
CA PHE A 446 -69.21 -128.92 -113.59
C PHE A 446 -69.77 -130.22 -114.20
N GLN A 447 -68.96 -130.95 -114.98
CA GLN A 447 -69.25 -132.32 -115.42
C GLN A 447 -68.51 -133.30 -114.51
N TYR A 448 -69.25 -134.22 -113.86
CA TYR A 448 -68.69 -135.38 -113.17
C TYR A 448 -68.99 -136.63 -113.99
N ASN A 449 -67.98 -137.42 -114.32
CA ASN A 449 -68.14 -138.79 -114.80
C ASN A 449 -67.34 -139.75 -113.92
N THR A 450 -68.08 -140.67 -113.29
CA THR A 450 -67.62 -141.83 -112.53
C THR A 450 -67.61 -143.07 -113.41
N SER A 451 -66.53 -143.85 -113.44
CA SER A 451 -66.60 -145.29 -113.75
C SER A 451 -65.27 -146.03 -113.47
N TYR A 452 -65.33 -147.01 -112.57
CA TYR A 452 -64.49 -148.22 -112.55
C TYR A 452 -65.22 -149.33 -113.35
N LEU A 453 -64.45 -150.28 -113.93
CA LEU A 453 -64.83 -151.48 -114.73
C LEU A 453 -65.26 -151.23 -116.20
N HIS A 454 -64.33 -151.31 -117.16
CA HIS A 454 -63.84 -152.56 -117.79
C HIS A 454 -62.51 -152.34 -118.50
#